data_AF-A0A840ZFG7-F1
#
_entry.id   AF-A0A840ZFG7-F1
#
_cell.length_a   1.000
_cell.length_b   1.000
_cell.length_c   1.000
_cell.angle_alpha   90.00
_cell.angle_beta   90.00
_cell.angle_gamma   90.00
#
_symmetry.space_group_name_H-M   'P 1'
#
loop_
_entity.id
_entity.type
_entity.pdbx_description
1 polymer ?
#
loop_
_entity_poly.entity_id
_entity_poly.type
_entity_poly.pdbx_seq_one_letter_code
_entity_poly.pdbx_strand_id
1 'polypeptide(L)'
;MTQTELLVGDPAPALPPATFLKGTPVSAFEPGHVYVVECWATWCGPCRTTIPHLTQMQKDHPEARFVAVAVWEDNIEDVRSFVAEQGEAMSYAVAYDVAEPAASGGWMPHHWLLPAYRNGIPTAFIVDRAGRVAWIGHPVGMEDVLPAIVDGSFDLPAAAERYAGWMRESLTREKAHLQAAVQGCLKAGDRAGAVRAYDAAFAACPRLEAEAGLNKLRQLLSHNGAAALDYGSRLLASFGSDHPYLKRAIASEVVATLEQNAGHPQRQTFARFVVDVVGGGEAERPEDEDAFEACMRARCLAVAFLSDDRPAAALRQAEAAIAQGRAADLNEGAIHRLQSLADRCAGVVASQQPKTPTVVCEGDVCRIA
;
A
#
# COMPACT_ATOMS: atom_id res chain seq x y z
N MET A 1 19.12 -18.35 20.42
CA MET A 1 19.62 -17.43 19.38
C MET A 1 18.39 -16.85 18.72
N THR A 2 18.17 -15.54 18.79
CA THR A 2 17.03 -14.90 18.11
C THR A 2 17.33 -14.92 16.62
N GLN A 3 16.67 -15.83 15.91
CA GLN A 3 16.76 -15.94 14.47
C GLN A 3 16.31 -14.60 13.87
N THR A 4 17.19 -13.92 13.15
CA THR A 4 16.94 -12.57 12.60
C THR A 4 16.01 -12.63 11.38
N GLU A 5 15.88 -13.80 10.76
CA GLU A 5 15.11 -14.04 9.55
C GLU A 5 14.51 -15.47 9.59
N LEU A 6 13.26 -15.66 9.14
CA LEU A 6 12.59 -16.95 9.07
C LEU A 6 12.15 -17.25 7.63
N LEU A 7 12.71 -18.30 7.03
CA LEU A 7 12.45 -18.71 5.66
C LEU A 7 11.90 -20.14 5.60
N VAL A 8 11.40 -20.51 4.41
CA VAL A 8 11.09 -21.91 4.10
C VAL A 8 12.39 -22.74 4.20
N GLY A 9 12.31 -23.84 4.95
CA GLY A 9 13.42 -24.74 5.27
C GLY A 9 13.98 -24.56 6.68
N ASP A 10 13.77 -23.41 7.30
CA ASP A 10 14.27 -23.12 8.65
C ASP A 10 13.51 -23.89 9.73
N PRO A 11 14.12 -24.12 10.91
CA PRO A 11 13.39 -24.61 12.07
C PRO A 11 12.24 -23.65 12.41
N ALA A 12 11.04 -24.21 12.65
CA ALA A 12 9.91 -23.42 13.09
C ALA A 12 10.19 -22.82 14.49
N PRO A 13 9.95 -21.52 14.70
CA PRO A 13 10.08 -20.91 16.03
C PRO A 13 9.14 -21.56 17.03
N ALA A 14 9.40 -21.44 18.33
CA ALA A 14 8.45 -21.94 19.32
C ALA A 14 7.10 -21.21 19.23
N LEU A 15 6.03 -21.94 19.54
CA LEU A 15 4.73 -21.31 19.78
C LEU A 15 4.80 -20.43 21.04
N PRO A 16 4.02 -19.35 21.09
CA PRO A 16 3.99 -18.45 22.24
C PRO A 16 3.56 -19.18 23.52
N PRO A 17 3.93 -18.64 24.69
CA PRO A 17 3.18 -18.88 25.92
C PRO A 17 1.75 -18.32 25.74
N ALA A 18 0.87 -19.10 25.09
CA ALA A 18 -0.45 -18.65 24.71
C ALA A 18 -1.53 -19.07 25.69
N THR A 19 -2.58 -18.24 25.76
CA THR A 19 -3.85 -18.66 26.33
C THR A 19 -4.68 -19.31 25.24
N PHE A 20 -4.94 -20.61 25.35
CA PHE A 20 -5.87 -21.29 24.43
C PHE A 20 -7.30 -20.94 24.81
N LEU A 21 -8.05 -20.44 23.83
CA LEU A 21 -9.45 -20.04 23.95
C LEU A 21 -10.40 -21.16 23.48
N LYS A 22 -9.91 -22.05 22.61
CA LYS A 22 -10.67 -23.17 22.05
C LYS A 22 -9.73 -24.30 21.59
N GLY A 23 -10.25 -25.53 21.59
CA GLY A 23 -9.58 -26.71 21.05
C GLY A 23 -8.48 -27.26 21.96
N THR A 24 -7.80 -28.31 21.51
CA THR A 24 -6.69 -28.92 22.25
C THR A 24 -5.47 -28.01 22.22
N PRO A 25 -4.88 -27.64 23.38
CA PRO A 25 -3.67 -26.83 23.42
C PRO A 25 -2.50 -27.49 22.69
N VAL A 26 -1.77 -26.69 21.92
CA VAL A 26 -0.51 -27.07 21.26
C VAL A 26 0.61 -26.22 21.86
N SER A 27 1.46 -26.84 22.66
CA SER A 27 2.58 -26.17 23.34
C SER A 27 3.92 -26.33 22.62
N ALA A 28 4.04 -27.29 21.70
CA ALA A 28 5.24 -27.55 20.92
C ALA A 28 4.91 -28.28 19.61
N PHE A 29 5.85 -28.24 18.66
CA PHE A 29 5.79 -29.06 17.45
C PHE A 29 6.38 -30.44 17.74
N GLU A 30 5.51 -31.44 17.86
CA GLU A 30 5.90 -32.82 18.07
C GLU A 30 6.45 -33.42 16.76
N PRO A 31 7.62 -34.09 16.81
CA PRO A 31 8.14 -34.82 15.65
C PRO A 31 7.10 -35.79 15.08
N GLY A 32 7.04 -35.88 13.75
CA GLY A 32 6.10 -36.77 13.04
C GLY A 32 4.75 -36.15 12.69
N HIS A 33 4.42 -34.98 13.23
CA HIS A 33 3.16 -34.27 12.94
C HIS A 33 3.37 -33.07 12.03
N VAL A 34 2.39 -32.80 11.16
CA VAL A 34 2.31 -31.56 10.39
C VAL A 34 1.47 -30.56 11.17
N TYR A 35 1.90 -29.31 11.22
CA TYR A 35 1.15 -28.22 11.85
C TYR A 35 0.86 -27.12 10.85
N VAL A 36 -0.34 -26.54 10.95
CA VAL A 36 -0.69 -25.29 10.28
C VAL A 36 -0.85 -24.24 11.37
N VAL A 37 0.01 -23.22 11.33
CA VAL A 37 -0.01 -22.09 12.28
C VAL A 37 -0.48 -20.85 11.52
N GLU A 38 -1.63 -20.32 11.89
CA GLU A 38 -2.22 -19.16 11.23
C GLU A 38 -2.27 -17.97 12.20
N CYS A 39 -1.87 -16.79 11.73
CA CYS A 39 -1.92 -15.54 12.49
C CYS A 39 -3.08 -14.69 11.98
N TRP A 40 -4.00 -14.32 12.88
CA TRP A 40 -5.22 -13.58 12.56
C TRP A 40 -5.59 -12.54 13.62
N ALA A 41 -6.65 -11.77 13.38
CA ALA A 41 -7.25 -10.87 14.36
C ALA A 41 -8.75 -10.70 14.10
N THR A 42 -9.52 -10.37 15.14
CA THR A 42 -10.97 -10.14 15.13
C THR A 42 -11.38 -8.97 14.23
N TRP A 43 -10.55 -7.91 14.19
CA TRP A 43 -10.77 -6.72 13.36
C TRP A 43 -10.34 -6.92 11.89
N CYS A 44 -9.62 -7.99 11.57
CA CYS A 44 -9.10 -8.26 10.24
C CYS A 44 -10.19 -8.85 9.33
N GLY A 45 -10.76 -8.02 8.46
CA GLY A 45 -11.79 -8.42 7.49
C GLY A 45 -11.43 -9.67 6.67
N PRO A 46 -10.26 -9.72 6.00
CA PRO A 46 -9.81 -10.90 5.25
C PRO A 46 -9.62 -12.15 6.11
N CYS A 47 -9.17 -12.00 7.36
CA CYS A 47 -9.01 -13.14 8.28
C CYS A 47 -10.37 -13.80 8.59
N ARG A 48 -11.41 -12.98 8.77
CA ARG A 48 -12.77 -13.48 9.03
C ARG A 48 -13.31 -14.30 7.85
N THR A 49 -12.93 -13.97 6.62
CA THR A 49 -13.38 -14.72 5.43
C THR A 49 -12.63 -16.05 5.27
N THR A 50 -11.44 -16.20 5.86
CA THR A 50 -10.67 -17.46 5.82
C THR A 50 -11.06 -18.46 6.91
N ILE A 51 -11.85 -18.06 7.92
CA ILE A 51 -12.22 -18.92 9.05
C ILE A 51 -12.90 -20.23 8.62
N PRO A 52 -13.97 -20.22 7.77
CA PRO A 52 -14.62 -21.45 7.34
C PRO A 52 -13.70 -22.33 6.49
N HIS A 53 -12.82 -21.70 5.70
CA HIS A 53 -11.84 -22.38 4.86
C HIS A 53 -10.81 -23.16 5.70
N LEU A 54 -10.26 -22.58 6.77
CA LEU A 54 -9.39 -23.30 7.72
C LEU A 54 -10.10 -24.50 8.37
N THR A 55 -11.38 -24.34 8.74
CA THR A 55 -12.20 -25.43 9.30
C THR A 55 -12.35 -26.57 8.29
N GLN A 56 -12.60 -26.26 7.02
CA GLN A 56 -12.73 -27.25 5.97
C GLN A 56 -11.39 -27.98 5.75
N MET A 57 -10.29 -27.23 5.68
CA MET A 57 -8.95 -27.80 5.49
C MET A 57 -8.53 -28.73 6.64
N GLN A 58 -8.87 -28.42 7.88
CA GLN A 58 -8.64 -29.34 9.00
C GLN A 58 -9.46 -30.64 8.88
N LYS A 59 -10.68 -30.57 8.34
CA LYS A 59 -11.52 -31.76 8.12
C LYS A 59 -10.97 -32.64 7.01
N ASP A 60 -10.47 -32.02 5.95
CA ASP A 60 -9.90 -32.72 4.79
C ASP A 60 -8.51 -33.30 5.08
N HIS A 61 -7.79 -32.72 6.05
CA HIS A 61 -6.46 -33.12 6.48
C HIS A 61 -6.38 -33.41 7.99
N PRO A 62 -7.06 -34.47 8.49
CA PRO A 62 -7.10 -34.78 9.93
C PRO A 62 -5.75 -35.13 10.55
N GLU A 63 -4.76 -35.48 9.72
CA GLU A 63 -3.36 -35.72 10.12
C GLU A 63 -2.55 -34.44 10.37
N ALA A 64 -3.02 -33.28 9.92
CA ALA A 64 -2.43 -31.99 10.21
C ALA A 64 -3.13 -31.31 11.39
N ARG A 65 -2.36 -30.70 12.29
CA ARG A 65 -2.89 -29.98 13.46
C ARG A 65 -2.96 -28.48 13.17
N PHE A 66 -4.16 -27.90 13.19
CA PHE A 66 -4.37 -26.47 12.92
C PHE A 66 -4.42 -25.67 14.22
N VAL A 67 -3.65 -24.59 14.26
CA VAL A 67 -3.58 -23.64 15.37
C VAL A 67 -3.69 -22.22 14.81
N ALA A 68 -4.78 -21.54 15.12
CA ALA A 68 -4.97 -20.13 14.79
C ALA A 68 -4.63 -19.26 16.00
N VAL A 69 -3.65 -18.38 15.85
CA VAL A 69 -3.18 -17.48 16.91
C VAL A 69 -3.66 -16.07 16.62
N ALA A 70 -4.47 -15.52 17.52
CA ALA A 70 -4.90 -14.14 17.47
C ALA A 70 -3.73 -13.24 17.86
N VAL A 71 -3.35 -12.32 16.97
CA VAL A 71 -2.22 -11.39 17.10
C VAL A 71 -2.70 -9.95 16.96
N TRP A 72 -1.95 -8.99 17.51
CA TRP A 72 -2.29 -7.56 17.43
C TRP A 72 -3.71 -7.24 17.93
N GLU A 73 -4.12 -7.94 18.97
CA GLU A 73 -5.37 -7.71 19.68
C GLU A 73 -5.11 -6.80 20.87
N ASP A 74 -6.02 -5.85 21.11
CA ASP A 74 -5.92 -4.96 22.27
C ASP A 74 -6.42 -5.65 23.56
N ASN A 75 -7.33 -6.60 23.43
CA ASN A 75 -8.03 -7.21 24.56
C ASN A 75 -8.45 -8.67 24.27
N ILE A 76 -8.03 -9.59 25.14
CA ILE A 76 -8.35 -11.02 25.04
C ILE A 76 -9.84 -11.33 25.14
N GLU A 77 -10.63 -10.53 25.86
CA GLU A 77 -12.06 -10.82 26.04
C GLU A 77 -12.88 -10.57 24.76
N ASP A 78 -12.42 -9.65 23.91
CA ASP A 78 -13.01 -9.45 22.57
C ASP A 78 -12.75 -10.66 21.68
N VAL A 79 -11.53 -11.21 21.74
CA VAL A 79 -11.18 -12.46 21.05
C VAL A 79 -12.01 -13.64 21.56
N ARG A 80 -12.14 -13.78 22.89
CA ARG A 80 -12.94 -14.84 23.50
C ARG A 80 -14.39 -14.79 23.03
N SER A 81 -14.97 -13.60 23.02
CA SER A 81 -16.35 -13.37 22.60
C SER A 81 -16.53 -13.69 21.12
N PHE A 82 -15.62 -13.21 20.27
CA PHE A 82 -15.62 -13.53 18.84
C PHE A 82 -15.49 -15.04 18.56
N VAL A 83 -14.57 -15.74 19.24
CA VAL A 83 -14.38 -17.19 19.07
C VAL A 83 -15.64 -17.97 19.48
N ALA A 84 -16.33 -17.53 20.53
CA ALA A 84 -17.60 -18.11 20.94
C ALA A 84 -18.71 -17.87 19.90
N GLU A 85 -18.79 -16.66 19.33
CA GLU A 85 -19.74 -16.31 18.27
C GLU A 85 -19.52 -17.10 16.97
N GLN A 86 -18.27 -17.36 16.59
CA GLN A 86 -17.97 -18.16 15.39
C GLN A 86 -18.43 -19.62 15.53
N GLY A 87 -18.51 -20.15 16.75
CA GLY A 87 -18.96 -21.51 17.01
C GLY A 87 -18.24 -22.54 16.12
N GLU A 88 -18.99 -23.40 15.44
CA GLU A 88 -18.46 -24.46 14.58
C GLU A 88 -17.79 -23.97 13.29
N ALA A 89 -17.96 -22.71 12.90
CA ALA A 89 -17.23 -22.14 11.76
C ALA A 89 -15.72 -22.08 12.03
N MET A 90 -15.31 -22.04 13.30
CA MET A 90 -13.92 -21.98 13.76
C MET A 90 -13.57 -23.23 14.59
N SER A 91 -13.47 -24.39 13.94
CA SER A 91 -13.41 -25.72 14.60
C SER A 91 -12.00 -26.26 14.88
N TYR A 92 -10.99 -25.39 14.90
CA TYR A 92 -9.59 -25.70 15.16
C TYR A 92 -9.12 -25.11 16.50
N ALA A 93 -7.88 -25.40 16.90
CA ALA A 93 -7.32 -24.83 18.12
C ALA A 93 -7.11 -23.32 17.94
N VAL A 94 -7.53 -22.53 18.94
CA VAL A 94 -7.41 -21.07 18.91
C VAL A 94 -6.63 -20.60 20.13
N ALA A 95 -5.57 -19.86 19.86
CA ALA A 95 -4.68 -19.29 20.85
C ALA A 95 -4.71 -17.75 20.79
N TYR A 96 -4.44 -17.12 21.92
CA TYR A 96 -4.20 -15.69 22.02
C TYR A 96 -2.70 -15.43 22.23
N ASP A 97 -2.11 -14.59 21.39
CA ASP A 97 -0.73 -14.15 21.55
C ASP A 97 -0.60 -13.20 22.74
N VAL A 98 0.00 -13.69 23.83
CA VAL A 98 0.21 -12.87 25.01
C VAL A 98 1.34 -11.89 24.72
N ALA A 99 1.03 -10.59 24.73
CA ALA A 99 2.01 -9.56 24.47
C ALA A 99 3.12 -9.58 25.53
N GLU A 100 4.38 -9.82 25.12
CA GLU A 100 5.51 -9.50 25.99
C GLU A 100 5.61 -7.98 26.15
N PRO A 101 5.75 -7.44 27.39
CA PRO A 101 5.79 -6.00 27.63
C PRO A 101 6.90 -5.24 26.87
N ALA A 102 7.94 -5.94 26.42
CA ALA A 102 9.09 -5.38 25.70
C ALA A 102 9.00 -5.52 24.17
N ALA A 103 8.03 -6.28 23.65
CA ALA A 103 7.93 -6.64 22.24
C ALA A 103 6.74 -5.92 21.60
N SER A 104 6.99 -4.88 20.80
CA SER A 104 5.93 -4.17 20.07
C SER A 104 5.07 -5.14 19.24
N GLY A 105 3.91 -5.55 19.74
CA GLY A 105 2.94 -6.38 19.02
C GLY A 105 2.77 -7.83 19.47
N GLY A 106 3.60 -8.38 20.38
CA GLY A 106 3.46 -9.74 20.93
C GLY A 106 4.45 -10.79 20.40
N TRP A 107 4.41 -12.01 20.93
CA TRP A 107 5.42 -13.04 20.63
C TRP A 107 5.34 -13.52 19.18
N MET A 108 4.14 -13.80 18.67
CA MET A 108 3.98 -14.27 17.29
C MET A 108 4.51 -13.27 16.26
N PRO A 109 4.20 -11.96 16.33
CA PRO A 109 4.80 -10.99 15.43
C PRO A 109 6.33 -10.95 15.49
N HIS A 110 6.93 -11.06 16.68
CA HIS A 110 8.39 -10.96 16.84
C HIS A 110 9.15 -12.21 16.40
N HIS A 111 8.56 -13.39 16.59
CA HIS A 111 9.24 -14.66 16.33
C HIS A 111 8.85 -15.29 14.99
N TRP A 112 7.68 -14.98 14.45
CA TRP A 112 7.15 -15.57 13.22
C TRP A 112 7.00 -14.54 12.10
N LEU A 113 6.19 -13.50 12.31
CA LEU A 113 5.79 -12.60 11.21
C LEU A 113 6.92 -11.69 10.75
N LEU A 114 7.52 -10.92 11.67
CA LEU A 114 8.58 -9.96 11.34
C LEU A 114 9.82 -10.64 10.76
N PRO A 115 10.34 -11.76 11.32
CA PRO A 115 11.45 -12.48 10.71
C PRO A 115 11.12 -13.06 9.33
N ALA A 116 9.86 -13.40 9.05
CA ALA A 116 9.39 -13.86 7.74
C ALA A 116 8.99 -12.69 6.79
N TYR A 117 9.26 -11.44 7.18
CA TYR A 117 8.88 -10.23 6.43
C TYR A 117 7.38 -10.15 6.12
N ARG A 118 6.54 -10.63 7.05
CA ARG A 118 5.09 -10.62 6.94
C ARG A 118 4.55 -9.44 7.74
N ASN A 119 4.15 -8.39 7.03
CA ASN A 119 3.63 -7.15 7.64
C ASN A 119 2.09 -7.10 7.65
N GLY A 120 1.42 -8.24 7.51
CA GLY A 120 -0.04 -8.31 7.43
C GLY A 120 -0.58 -9.70 7.74
N ILE A 121 -1.88 -9.72 8.05
CA ILE A 121 -2.67 -10.92 8.35
C ILE A 121 -3.89 -10.97 7.41
N PRO A 122 -4.43 -12.17 7.10
CA PRO A 122 -4.00 -13.46 7.62
C PRO A 122 -2.69 -13.94 6.99
N THR A 123 -1.85 -14.58 7.81
CA THR A 123 -0.65 -15.27 7.34
C THR A 123 -0.58 -16.65 8.00
N ALA A 124 -0.42 -17.69 7.19
CA ALA A 124 -0.25 -19.07 7.62
C ALA A 124 1.16 -19.59 7.33
N PHE A 125 1.58 -20.50 8.19
CA PHE A 125 2.80 -21.27 8.11
C PHE A 125 2.44 -22.76 8.14
N ILE A 126 3.05 -23.56 7.29
CA ILE A 126 2.99 -25.02 7.43
C ILE A 126 4.32 -25.48 8.00
N VAL A 127 4.28 -26.21 9.12
CA VAL A 127 5.44 -26.84 9.75
C VAL A 127 5.42 -28.33 9.41
N ASP A 128 6.51 -28.83 8.83
CA ASP A 128 6.66 -30.23 8.46
C ASP A 128 6.85 -31.15 9.67
N ARG A 129 6.87 -32.47 9.41
CA ARG A 129 7.09 -33.51 10.42
C ARG A 129 8.43 -33.43 11.14
N ALA A 130 9.39 -32.69 10.61
CA ALA A 130 10.70 -32.47 11.20
C ALA A 130 10.78 -31.15 11.98
N GLY A 131 9.66 -30.42 12.11
CA GLY A 131 9.61 -29.15 12.82
C GLY A 131 10.21 -27.99 12.02
N ARG A 132 10.24 -28.06 10.69
CA ARG A 132 10.72 -26.98 9.80
C ARG A 132 9.58 -26.28 9.11
N VAL A 133 9.73 -25.00 8.82
CA VAL A 133 8.77 -24.24 8.02
C VAL A 133 8.83 -24.75 6.58
N ALA A 134 7.77 -25.42 6.13
CA ALA A 134 7.65 -25.93 4.78
C ALA A 134 7.01 -24.93 3.82
N TRP A 135 6.23 -23.99 4.34
CA TRP A 135 5.52 -23.00 3.53
C TRP A 135 5.11 -21.78 4.36
N ILE A 136 5.07 -20.61 3.71
CA ILE A 136 4.65 -19.32 4.29
C ILE A 136 3.76 -18.61 3.27
N GLY A 137 2.55 -18.19 3.65
CA GLY A 137 1.66 -17.49 2.73
C GLY A 137 0.28 -17.16 3.29
N HIS A 138 -0.65 -16.78 2.42
CA HIS A 138 -2.04 -16.52 2.77
C HIS A 138 -2.82 -17.85 2.88
N PRO A 139 -3.64 -18.09 3.92
CA PRO A 139 -4.25 -19.41 4.18
C PRO A 139 -4.90 -20.09 2.97
N VAL A 140 -5.62 -19.34 2.13
CA VAL A 140 -6.25 -19.88 0.90
C VAL A 140 -5.25 -20.57 -0.06
N GLY A 141 -4.00 -20.12 -0.12
CA GLY A 141 -2.98 -20.73 -0.98
C GLY A 141 -2.38 -22.03 -0.44
N MET A 142 -2.79 -22.47 0.76
CA MET A 142 -2.24 -23.68 1.36
C MET A 142 -2.84 -24.96 0.77
N GLU A 143 -4.02 -24.88 0.12
CA GLU A 143 -4.69 -26.01 -0.56
C GLU A 143 -3.76 -26.69 -1.58
N ASP A 144 -2.92 -25.91 -2.26
CA ASP A 144 -2.02 -26.39 -3.30
C ASP A 144 -0.79 -27.14 -2.74
N VAL A 145 -0.52 -27.00 -1.44
CA VAL A 145 0.77 -27.39 -0.84
C VAL A 145 0.61 -28.35 0.33
N LEU A 146 -0.40 -28.15 1.18
CA LEU A 146 -0.62 -28.97 2.36
C LEU A 146 -0.75 -30.47 2.05
N PRO A 147 -1.48 -30.92 1.01
CA PRO A 147 -1.60 -32.35 0.70
C PRO A 147 -0.24 -33.03 0.46
N ALA A 148 0.66 -32.37 -0.27
CA ALA A 148 2.00 -32.91 -0.56
C ALA A 148 2.90 -32.95 0.69
N ILE A 149 2.75 -31.98 1.60
CA ILE A 149 3.50 -31.99 2.88
C ILE A 149 2.99 -33.12 3.76
N VAL A 150 1.68 -33.28 3.80
CA VAL A 150 0.97 -34.34 4.52
C VAL A 150 1.34 -35.72 3.99
N ASP A 151 1.34 -35.98 2.69
CA ASP A 151 1.63 -37.32 2.16
C ASP A 151 3.14 -37.62 2.10
N GLY A 152 3.97 -36.59 2.32
CA GLY A 152 5.44 -36.70 2.34
C GLY A 152 6.09 -36.61 0.96
N SER A 153 5.34 -36.29 -0.09
CA SER A 153 5.86 -36.06 -1.45
C SER A 153 6.46 -34.67 -1.65
N PHE A 154 6.28 -33.76 -0.68
CA PHE A 154 6.78 -32.39 -0.77
C PHE A 154 8.31 -32.30 -0.76
N ASP A 155 8.87 -31.73 -1.84
CA ASP A 155 10.29 -31.41 -1.95
C ASP A 155 10.60 -30.07 -1.24
N LEU A 156 10.90 -30.17 0.06
CA LEU A 156 11.26 -29.02 0.88
C LEU A 156 12.52 -28.29 0.38
N PRO A 157 13.65 -28.95 0.05
CA PRO A 157 14.81 -28.27 -0.52
C PRO A 157 14.48 -27.43 -1.75
N ALA A 158 13.73 -27.99 -2.71
CA ALA A 158 13.34 -27.24 -3.91
C ALA A 158 12.37 -26.10 -3.57
N ALA A 159 11.46 -26.28 -2.61
CA ALA A 159 10.56 -25.21 -2.15
C ALA A 159 11.32 -24.06 -1.48
N ALA A 160 12.32 -24.38 -0.64
CA ALA A 160 13.19 -23.41 0.01
C ALA A 160 13.98 -22.59 -1.03
N GLU A 161 14.53 -23.25 -2.06
CA GLU A 161 15.24 -22.57 -3.14
C GLU A 161 14.31 -21.63 -3.92
N ARG A 162 13.10 -22.09 -4.29
CA ARG A 162 12.09 -21.23 -4.95
C ARG A 162 11.71 -20.03 -4.10
N TYR A 163 11.47 -20.24 -2.81
CA TYR A 163 11.13 -19.16 -1.87
C TYR A 163 12.27 -18.14 -1.74
N ALA A 164 13.52 -18.61 -1.63
CA ALA A 164 14.70 -17.74 -1.58
C ALA A 164 14.95 -16.99 -2.91
N GLY A 165 14.62 -17.60 -4.05
CA GLY A 165 14.59 -16.94 -5.35
C GLY A 165 13.58 -15.79 -5.38
N TRP A 166 12.32 -16.08 -5.03
CA TRP A 166 11.26 -15.09 -4.93
C TRP A 166 11.60 -13.95 -3.98
N MET A 167 12.17 -14.23 -2.80
CA MET A 167 12.61 -13.21 -1.84
C MET A 167 13.61 -12.22 -2.43
N ARG A 168 14.57 -12.71 -3.23
CA ARG A 168 15.57 -11.88 -3.92
C ARG A 168 14.94 -11.08 -5.06
N GLU A 169 14.10 -11.72 -5.88
CA GLU A 169 13.48 -11.09 -7.05
C GLU A 169 12.48 -10.00 -6.66
N SER A 170 11.71 -10.25 -5.59
CA SER A 170 10.73 -9.31 -5.04
C SER A 170 11.37 -8.20 -4.19
N LEU A 171 12.69 -8.23 -3.97
CA LEU A 171 13.42 -7.28 -3.12
C LEU A 171 12.85 -7.17 -1.71
N THR A 172 12.31 -8.28 -1.17
CA THR A 172 11.54 -8.24 0.09
C THR A 172 12.40 -7.76 1.25
N ARG A 173 13.66 -8.20 1.33
CA ARG A 173 14.60 -7.78 2.39
C ARG A 173 14.92 -6.29 2.28
N GLU A 174 15.26 -5.84 1.09
CA GLU A 174 15.64 -4.47 0.79
C GLU A 174 14.48 -3.51 1.07
N LYS A 175 13.26 -3.87 0.65
CA LYS A 175 12.04 -3.11 0.94
C LYS A 175 11.77 -3.03 2.44
N ALA A 176 11.91 -4.13 3.16
CA ALA A 176 11.69 -4.15 4.60
C ALA A 176 12.70 -3.28 5.36
N HIS A 177 13.99 -3.38 5.01
CA HIS A 177 15.03 -2.54 5.60
C HIS A 177 14.81 -1.06 5.29
N LEU A 178 14.48 -0.73 4.04
CA LEU A 178 14.17 0.64 3.63
C LEU A 178 12.95 1.18 4.39
N GLN A 179 11.87 0.40 4.49
CA GLN A 179 10.67 0.80 5.22
C GLN A 179 10.97 1.04 6.70
N ALA A 180 11.73 0.15 7.35
CA ALA A 180 12.11 0.31 8.75
C ALA A 180 12.95 1.59 8.97
N ALA A 181 13.94 1.83 8.11
CA ALA A 181 14.80 3.02 8.18
C ALA A 181 13.99 4.31 7.99
N VAL A 182 13.16 4.37 6.94
CA VAL A 182 12.28 5.52 6.66
C VAL A 182 11.32 5.75 7.80
N GLN A 183 10.64 4.71 8.29
CA GLN A 183 9.69 4.84 9.40
C GLN A 183 10.37 5.33 10.69
N GLY A 184 11.60 4.87 10.97
CA GLY A 184 12.40 5.35 12.10
C GLY A 184 12.66 6.86 12.00
N CYS A 185 13.11 7.33 10.83
CA CYS A 185 13.32 8.75 10.57
C CYS A 185 12.02 9.57 10.70
N LEU A 186 10.91 9.08 10.13
CA LEU A 186 9.62 9.78 10.19
C LEU A 186 9.06 9.87 11.60
N LYS A 187 9.20 8.81 12.43
CA LYS A 187 8.81 8.84 13.85
C LYS A 187 9.62 9.88 14.64
N ALA A 188 10.88 10.08 14.27
CA ALA A 188 11.74 11.10 14.85
C ALA A 188 11.51 12.51 14.26
N GLY A 189 10.61 12.67 13.28
CA GLY A 189 10.40 13.93 12.56
C GLY A 189 11.52 14.30 11.58
N ASP A 190 12.51 13.42 11.36
CA ASP A 190 13.65 13.66 10.46
C ASP A 190 13.30 13.31 9.00
N ARG A 191 12.59 14.22 8.32
CA ARG A 191 12.25 14.03 6.89
C ARG A 191 13.47 13.99 5.99
N ALA A 192 14.53 14.75 6.30
CA ALA A 192 15.77 14.72 5.54
C ALA A 192 16.48 13.36 5.69
N GLY A 193 16.44 12.77 6.89
CA GLY A 193 16.90 11.41 7.17
C GLY A 193 16.14 10.36 6.38
N ALA A 194 14.82 10.50 6.25
CA ALA A 194 14.03 9.59 5.41
C ALA A 194 14.49 9.62 3.95
N VAL A 195 14.79 10.80 3.39
CA VAL A 195 15.34 10.92 2.03
C VAL A 195 16.72 10.26 1.93
N ARG A 196 17.62 10.48 2.90
CA ARG A 196 18.94 9.83 2.95
C ARG A 196 18.84 8.30 3.04
N ALA A 197 17.81 7.78 3.73
CA ALA A 197 17.57 6.34 3.80
C ALA A 197 17.23 5.75 2.42
N TYR A 198 16.43 6.45 1.61
CA TYR A 198 16.20 6.06 0.22
C TYR A 198 17.49 6.15 -0.61
N ASP A 199 18.27 7.22 -0.49
CA ASP A 199 19.55 7.36 -1.21
C ASP A 199 20.49 6.18 -0.92
N ALA A 200 20.65 5.84 0.36
CA ALA A 200 21.49 4.72 0.77
C ALA A 200 20.96 3.37 0.23
N ALA A 201 19.64 3.15 0.29
CA ALA A 201 19.03 1.93 -0.21
C ALA A 201 19.16 1.78 -1.72
N PHE A 202 18.99 2.86 -2.49
CA PHE A 202 19.12 2.84 -3.95
C PHE A 202 20.59 2.70 -4.39
N ALA A 203 21.53 3.26 -3.63
CA ALA A 203 22.95 3.02 -3.87
C ALA A 203 23.34 1.55 -3.65
N ALA A 204 22.77 0.90 -2.62
CA ALA A 204 23.01 -0.52 -2.34
C ALA A 204 22.29 -1.46 -3.32
N CYS A 205 21.07 -1.12 -3.74
CA CYS A 205 20.28 -1.89 -4.69
C CYS A 205 19.55 -0.96 -5.68
N PRO A 206 20.17 -0.63 -6.84
CA PRO A 206 19.61 0.32 -7.80
C PRO A 206 18.23 -0.07 -8.34
N ARG A 207 17.95 -1.37 -8.50
CA ARG A 207 16.65 -1.88 -8.96
C ARG A 207 15.50 -1.53 -8.01
N LEU A 208 15.77 -1.26 -6.73
CA LEU A 208 14.75 -0.85 -5.76
C LEU A 208 14.15 0.52 -6.09
N GLU A 209 14.91 1.39 -6.77
CA GLU A 209 14.47 2.74 -7.10
C GLU A 209 13.24 2.74 -8.03
N ALA A 210 13.14 1.76 -8.95
CA ALA A 210 11.99 1.62 -9.83
C ALA A 210 10.68 1.43 -9.05
N GLU A 211 10.73 0.73 -7.92
CA GLU A 211 9.54 0.42 -7.10
C GLU A 211 9.28 1.44 -6.00
N ALA A 212 10.33 2.00 -5.41
CA ALA A 212 10.22 2.87 -4.24
C ALA A 212 10.46 4.36 -4.55
N GLY A 213 10.82 4.69 -5.79
CA GLY A 213 11.22 6.03 -6.19
C GLY A 213 10.14 7.09 -5.96
N LEU A 214 8.87 6.77 -6.24
CA LEU A 214 7.74 7.68 -5.97
C LEU A 214 7.58 8.01 -4.48
N ASN A 215 7.89 7.07 -3.59
CA ASN A 215 7.81 7.32 -2.15
C ASN A 215 8.90 8.30 -1.71
N LYS A 216 10.11 8.22 -2.27
CA LYS A 216 11.17 9.24 -2.06
C LYS A 216 10.74 10.60 -2.59
N LEU A 217 10.14 10.66 -3.79
CA LEU A 217 9.63 11.90 -4.37
C LEU A 217 8.64 12.58 -3.40
N ARG A 218 7.71 11.81 -2.82
CA ARG A 218 6.75 12.32 -1.83
C ARG A 218 7.44 12.91 -0.60
N GLN A 219 8.51 12.27 -0.10
CA GLN A 219 9.29 12.83 1.01
C GLN A 219 9.96 14.15 0.62
N LEU A 220 10.54 14.23 -0.58
CA LEU A 220 11.15 15.46 -1.09
C LEU A 220 10.13 16.59 -1.25
N LEU A 221 8.95 16.33 -1.83
CA LEU A 221 7.90 17.35 -1.99
C LEU A 221 7.48 17.99 -0.66
N SER A 222 7.54 17.24 0.44
CA SER A 222 7.17 17.71 1.77
C SER A 222 8.20 18.62 2.46
N HIS A 223 9.41 18.77 1.90
CA HIS A 223 10.52 19.46 2.58
C HIS A 223 11.44 20.26 1.65
N ASN A 224 11.71 19.78 0.43
CA ASN A 224 12.57 20.43 -0.55
C ASN A 224 12.01 20.27 -1.97
N GLY A 225 11.14 21.21 -2.36
CA GLY A 225 10.43 21.14 -3.64
C GLY A 225 11.31 21.24 -4.88
N ALA A 226 12.41 22.00 -4.85
CA ALA A 226 13.33 22.06 -6.00
C ALA A 226 13.99 20.71 -6.25
N ALA A 227 14.56 20.09 -5.20
CA ALA A 227 15.13 18.76 -5.30
C ALA A 227 14.10 17.69 -5.69
N ALA A 228 12.83 17.88 -5.30
CA ALA A 228 11.74 16.98 -5.69
C ALA A 228 11.52 16.98 -7.21
N LEU A 229 11.47 18.15 -7.85
CA LEU A 229 11.25 18.24 -9.30
C LEU A 229 12.43 17.70 -10.10
N ASP A 230 13.66 18.00 -9.67
CA ASP A 230 14.87 17.44 -10.28
C ASP A 230 14.87 15.91 -10.20
N TYR A 231 14.53 15.38 -9.03
CA TYR A 231 14.43 13.95 -8.78
C TYR A 231 13.31 13.30 -9.61
N GLY A 232 12.14 13.95 -9.74
CA GLY A 232 11.05 13.49 -10.59
C GLY A 232 11.44 13.42 -12.07
N SER A 233 12.16 14.43 -12.57
CA SER A 233 12.70 14.43 -13.93
C SER A 233 13.67 13.28 -14.17
N ARG A 234 14.55 13.00 -13.19
CA ARG A 234 15.49 11.88 -13.26
C ARG A 234 14.77 10.53 -13.24
N LEU A 235 13.72 10.37 -12.42
CA LEU A 235 12.92 9.15 -12.43
C LEU A 235 12.31 8.90 -13.82
N LEU A 236 11.78 9.93 -14.48
CA LEU A 236 11.27 9.80 -15.85
C LEU A 236 12.35 9.41 -16.84
N ALA A 237 13.54 10.01 -16.75
CA ALA A 237 14.66 9.69 -17.62
C ALA A 237 15.15 8.25 -17.43
N SER A 238 15.16 7.75 -16.19
CA SER A 238 15.65 6.41 -15.87
C SER A 238 14.62 5.29 -16.11
N PHE A 239 13.35 5.56 -15.85
CA PHE A 239 12.31 4.52 -15.75
C PHE A 239 11.08 4.79 -16.62
N GLY A 240 10.99 5.94 -17.28
CA GLY A 240 9.80 6.35 -18.01
C GLY A 240 9.46 5.45 -19.21
N SER A 241 10.46 4.83 -19.85
CA SER A 241 10.23 3.88 -20.95
C SER A 241 9.56 2.59 -20.49
N ASP A 242 9.87 2.15 -19.28
CA ASP A 242 9.45 0.84 -18.75
C ASP A 242 8.14 0.96 -17.96
N HIS A 243 7.74 2.18 -17.61
CA HIS A 243 6.57 2.49 -16.80
C HIS A 243 5.72 3.58 -17.46
N PRO A 244 4.80 3.22 -18.38
CA PRO A 244 4.03 4.19 -19.19
C PRO A 244 3.23 5.20 -18.35
N TYR A 245 2.83 4.80 -17.13
CA TYR A 245 2.04 5.63 -16.21
C TYR A 245 2.89 6.46 -15.24
N LEU A 246 4.23 6.39 -15.30
CA LEU A 246 5.11 7.09 -14.36
C LEU A 246 4.98 8.61 -14.45
N LYS A 247 4.79 9.15 -15.67
CA LYS A 247 4.49 10.58 -15.90
C LYS A 247 3.28 11.03 -15.10
N ARG A 248 2.17 10.30 -15.21
CA ARG A 248 0.94 10.60 -14.45
C ARG A 248 1.17 10.45 -12.95
N ALA A 249 1.85 9.40 -12.51
CA ALA A 249 2.09 9.16 -11.09
C ALA A 249 2.90 10.30 -10.45
N ILE A 250 3.98 10.74 -11.11
CA ILE A 250 4.79 11.89 -10.67
C ILE A 250 3.95 13.18 -10.64
N ALA A 251 3.21 13.46 -11.71
CA ALA A 251 2.32 14.63 -11.75
C ALA A 251 1.26 14.61 -10.64
N SER A 252 0.74 13.42 -10.30
CA SER A 252 -0.26 13.26 -9.24
C SER A 252 0.29 13.60 -7.85
N GLU A 253 1.55 13.24 -7.55
CA GLU A 253 2.20 13.60 -6.28
C GLU A 253 2.42 15.12 -6.16
N VAL A 254 2.84 15.77 -7.25
CA VAL A 254 3.03 17.22 -7.28
C VAL A 254 1.68 17.95 -7.14
N VAL A 255 0.64 17.48 -7.85
CA VAL A 255 -0.72 18.01 -7.75
C VAL A 255 -1.29 17.86 -6.35
N ALA A 256 -1.10 16.71 -5.70
CA ALA A 256 -1.54 16.51 -4.32
C ALA A 256 -0.90 17.55 -3.37
N THR A 257 0.36 17.90 -3.60
CA THR A 257 1.05 18.94 -2.84
C THR A 257 0.45 20.33 -3.07
N LEU A 258 0.08 20.65 -4.31
CA LEU A 258 -0.60 21.92 -4.65
C LEU A 258 -1.99 22.03 -4.02
N GLU A 259 -2.74 20.92 -4.01
CA GLU A 259 -4.09 20.87 -3.43
C GLU A 259 -4.06 21.01 -1.89
N GLN A 260 -3.03 20.45 -1.24
CA GLN A 260 -2.85 20.56 0.22
C GLN A 260 -2.39 21.95 0.66
N ASN A 261 -1.70 22.71 -0.20
CA ASN A 261 -1.21 24.04 0.11
C ASN A 261 -1.37 25.02 -1.07
N ALA A 262 -2.54 25.65 -1.18
CA ALA A 262 -2.83 26.65 -2.20
C ALA A 262 -1.90 27.89 -2.14
N GLY A 263 -1.24 28.13 -1.01
CA GLY A 263 -0.26 29.21 -0.81
C GLY A 263 1.20 28.77 -0.95
N HIS A 264 1.47 27.60 -1.56
CA HIS A 264 2.84 27.09 -1.66
C HIS A 264 3.75 28.09 -2.41
N PRO A 265 4.94 28.45 -1.89
CA PRO A 265 5.80 29.46 -2.51
C PRO A 265 6.29 29.07 -3.91
N GLN A 266 6.38 27.77 -4.21
CA GLN A 266 6.75 27.25 -5.53
C GLN A 266 5.55 26.83 -6.38
N ARG A 267 4.34 27.31 -6.08
CA ARG A 267 3.07 26.88 -6.73
C ARG A 267 3.13 26.92 -8.25
N GLN A 268 3.57 28.03 -8.84
CA GLN A 268 3.68 28.17 -10.29
C GLN A 268 4.78 27.26 -10.88
N THR A 269 5.90 27.08 -10.17
CA THR A 269 6.97 26.16 -10.61
C THR A 269 6.48 24.72 -10.67
N PHE A 270 5.77 24.26 -9.63
CA PHE A 270 5.16 22.92 -9.58
C PHE A 270 4.11 22.75 -10.67
N ALA A 271 3.28 23.76 -10.89
CA ALA A 271 2.28 23.75 -11.94
C ALA A 271 2.91 23.60 -13.33
N ARG A 272 3.96 24.37 -13.64
CA ARG A 272 4.68 24.27 -14.92
C ARG A 272 5.32 22.92 -15.11
N PHE A 273 5.96 22.38 -14.08
CA PHE A 273 6.49 21.01 -14.11
C PHE A 273 5.41 19.97 -14.45
N VAL A 274 4.23 20.07 -13.84
CA VAL A 274 3.11 19.16 -14.17
C VAL A 274 2.70 19.31 -15.64
N VAL A 275 2.58 20.54 -16.14
CA VAL A 275 2.27 20.79 -17.56
C VAL A 275 3.36 20.23 -18.47
N ASP A 276 4.62 20.35 -18.13
CA ASP A 276 5.72 19.82 -18.94
C ASP A 276 5.74 18.28 -18.95
N VAL A 277 5.40 17.65 -17.83
CA VAL A 277 5.42 16.18 -17.70
C VAL A 277 4.23 15.51 -18.39
N VAL A 278 3.02 16.10 -18.30
CA VAL A 278 1.78 15.46 -18.81
C VAL A 278 1.01 16.28 -19.85
N GLY A 279 1.51 17.44 -20.26
CA GLY A 279 0.84 18.35 -21.21
C GLY A 279 1.27 18.19 -22.68
N GLY A 280 2.07 17.18 -22.99
CA GLY A 280 2.48 16.85 -24.37
C GLY A 280 1.30 16.73 -25.35
N GLY A 281 1.56 16.98 -26.63
CA GLY A 281 0.56 16.90 -27.71
C GLY A 281 0.09 15.47 -27.98
N GLU A 282 -0.88 15.29 -28.90
CA GLU A 282 -1.45 13.96 -29.21
C GLU A 282 -0.42 12.90 -29.59
N ALA A 283 0.71 13.30 -30.19
CA ALA A 283 1.81 12.41 -30.56
C ALA A 283 2.64 11.87 -29.37
N GLU A 284 2.53 12.49 -28.19
CA GLU A 284 3.21 12.03 -26.96
C GLU A 284 2.27 11.24 -26.04
N ARG A 285 1.02 11.00 -26.47
CA ARG A 285 0.04 10.21 -25.75
C ARG A 285 0.32 8.71 -25.99
N PRO A 286 0.21 7.86 -24.96
CA PRO A 286 0.24 6.42 -25.16
C PRO A 286 -0.86 5.99 -26.14
N GLU A 287 -0.52 5.13 -27.10
CA GLU A 287 -1.49 4.62 -28.10
C GLU A 287 -2.63 3.82 -27.45
N ASP A 288 -2.40 3.28 -26.26
CA ASP A 288 -3.30 2.47 -25.44
C ASP A 288 -3.93 3.24 -24.27
N GLU A 289 -3.87 4.58 -24.26
CA GLU A 289 -4.44 5.36 -23.18
C GLU A 289 -5.96 5.14 -23.05
N ASP A 290 -6.34 4.57 -21.91
CA ASP A 290 -7.75 4.39 -21.56
C ASP A 290 -8.40 5.67 -21.00
N ALA A 291 -9.72 5.63 -20.84
CA ALA A 291 -10.49 6.75 -20.31
C ALA A 291 -10.09 7.12 -18.86
N PHE A 292 -9.63 6.16 -18.06
CA PHE A 292 -9.20 6.42 -16.69
C PHE A 292 -7.91 7.25 -16.67
N GLU A 293 -6.91 6.85 -17.45
CA GLU A 293 -5.63 7.56 -17.56
C GLU A 293 -5.82 8.95 -18.20
N ALA A 294 -6.67 9.07 -19.21
CA ALA A 294 -7.06 10.35 -19.79
C ALA A 294 -7.75 11.27 -18.78
N CYS A 295 -8.65 10.73 -17.94
CA CYS A 295 -9.31 11.44 -16.85
C CYS A 295 -8.29 11.96 -15.83
N MET A 296 -7.37 11.10 -15.39
CA MET A 296 -6.39 11.46 -14.37
C MET A 296 -5.37 12.49 -14.88
N ARG A 297 -4.96 12.40 -16.15
CA ARG A 297 -4.14 13.44 -16.80
C ARG A 297 -4.87 14.77 -16.85
N ALA A 298 -6.10 14.79 -17.35
CA ALA A 298 -6.91 16.01 -17.45
C ALA A 298 -7.11 16.66 -16.08
N ARG A 299 -7.34 15.85 -15.02
CA ARG A 299 -7.39 16.34 -13.64
C ARG A 299 -6.08 17.01 -13.22
N CYS A 300 -4.93 16.40 -13.51
CA CYS A 300 -3.63 16.97 -13.16
C CYS A 300 -3.39 18.30 -13.89
N LEU A 301 -3.68 18.36 -15.18
CA LEU A 301 -3.58 19.59 -15.97
C LEU A 301 -4.54 20.69 -15.49
N ALA A 302 -5.75 20.33 -15.06
CA ALA A 302 -6.70 21.29 -14.49
C ALA A 302 -6.14 21.97 -13.23
N VAL A 303 -5.63 21.18 -12.29
CA VAL A 303 -5.03 21.73 -11.05
C VAL A 303 -3.78 22.55 -11.37
N ALA A 304 -2.94 22.09 -12.29
CA ALA A 304 -1.73 22.79 -12.71
C ALA A 304 -2.07 24.14 -13.36
N PHE A 305 -2.97 24.18 -14.34
CA PHE A 305 -3.39 25.43 -14.97
C PHE A 305 -4.04 26.41 -13.98
N LEU A 306 -4.85 25.90 -13.03
CA LEU A 306 -5.41 26.77 -11.99
C LEU A 306 -4.31 27.35 -11.09
N SER A 307 -3.22 26.61 -10.90
CA SER A 307 -2.06 26.99 -10.07
C SER A 307 -1.04 27.87 -10.78
N ASP A 308 -1.07 27.92 -12.11
CA ASP A 308 -0.29 28.82 -12.98
C ASP A 308 -1.13 30.00 -13.48
N ASP A 309 -2.23 30.35 -12.78
CA ASP A 309 -3.12 31.48 -13.08
C ASP A 309 -3.74 31.44 -14.50
N ARG A 310 -4.05 30.24 -15.00
CA ARG A 310 -4.69 29.98 -16.29
C ARG A 310 -6.08 29.34 -16.14
N PRO A 311 -7.06 30.03 -15.50
CA PRO A 311 -8.31 29.40 -15.08
C PRO A 311 -9.21 28.94 -16.22
N ALA A 312 -9.17 29.59 -17.39
CA ALA A 312 -9.93 29.13 -18.56
C ALA A 312 -9.39 27.81 -19.13
N ALA A 313 -8.06 27.61 -19.11
CA ALA A 313 -7.46 26.33 -19.48
C ALA A 313 -7.73 25.26 -18.42
N ALA A 314 -7.70 25.66 -17.14
CA ALA A 314 -8.05 24.79 -16.02
C ALA A 314 -9.49 24.25 -16.12
N LEU A 315 -10.46 25.12 -16.41
CA LEU A 315 -11.86 24.75 -16.55
C LEU A 315 -12.07 23.72 -17.67
N ARG A 316 -11.49 23.96 -18.86
CA ARG A 316 -11.59 23.01 -19.98
C ARG A 316 -11.05 21.62 -19.61
N GLN A 317 -9.93 21.57 -18.89
CA GLN A 317 -9.34 20.31 -18.45
C GLN A 317 -10.16 19.64 -17.33
N ALA A 318 -10.78 20.42 -16.45
CA ALA A 318 -11.68 19.88 -15.43
C ALA A 318 -12.95 19.26 -16.05
N GLU A 319 -13.53 19.92 -17.04
CA GLU A 319 -14.67 19.39 -17.82
C GLU A 319 -14.28 18.12 -18.60
N ALA A 320 -13.10 18.11 -19.23
CA ALA A 320 -12.57 16.93 -19.89
C ALA A 320 -12.36 15.77 -18.90
N ALA A 321 -11.85 16.04 -17.69
CA ALA A 321 -11.70 15.03 -16.65
C ALA A 321 -13.05 14.43 -16.24
N ILE A 322 -14.11 15.22 -16.11
CA ILE A 322 -15.46 14.72 -15.80
C ILE A 322 -15.97 13.81 -16.93
N ALA A 323 -15.80 14.23 -18.19
CA ALA A 323 -16.24 13.45 -19.35
C ALA A 323 -15.52 12.09 -19.42
N GLN A 324 -14.19 12.10 -19.27
CA GLN A 324 -13.38 10.88 -19.27
C GLN A 324 -13.65 10.01 -18.04
N GLY A 325 -13.86 10.62 -16.88
CA GLY A 325 -14.19 9.89 -15.65
C GLY A 325 -15.52 9.12 -15.76
N ARG A 326 -16.52 9.70 -16.45
CA ARG A 326 -17.76 8.99 -16.77
C ARG A 326 -17.54 7.87 -17.78
N ALA A 327 -16.73 8.09 -18.79
CA ALA A 327 -16.38 7.05 -19.77
C ALA A 327 -15.57 5.89 -19.15
N ALA A 328 -14.88 6.15 -18.04
CA ALA A 328 -14.15 5.17 -17.24
C ALA A 328 -14.98 4.53 -16.12
N ASP A 329 -16.30 4.76 -16.08
CA ASP A 329 -17.22 4.25 -15.04
C ASP A 329 -16.76 4.55 -13.60
N LEU A 330 -16.17 5.73 -13.37
CA LEU A 330 -15.80 6.16 -12.02
C LEU A 330 -17.05 6.32 -11.14
N ASN A 331 -16.92 5.93 -9.87
CA ASN A 331 -18.00 6.11 -8.90
C ASN A 331 -18.39 7.58 -8.71
N GLU A 332 -19.64 7.80 -8.29
CA GLU A 332 -20.22 9.13 -8.06
C GLU A 332 -19.37 10.02 -7.13
N GLY A 333 -18.73 9.43 -6.11
CA GLY A 333 -17.85 10.17 -5.21
C GLY A 333 -16.62 10.75 -5.92
N ALA A 334 -16.06 10.04 -6.90
CA ALA A 334 -14.97 10.52 -7.73
C ALA A 334 -15.44 11.61 -8.71
N ILE A 335 -16.60 11.42 -9.35
CA ILE A 335 -17.20 12.43 -10.24
C ILE A 335 -17.48 13.73 -9.49
N HIS A 336 -18.04 13.64 -8.28
CA HIS A 336 -18.30 14.81 -7.44
C HIS A 336 -17.03 15.61 -7.10
N ARG A 337 -15.90 14.93 -6.86
CA ARG A 337 -14.60 15.62 -6.64
C ARG A 337 -14.14 16.38 -7.89
N LEU A 338 -14.34 15.81 -9.09
CA LEU A 338 -14.01 16.47 -10.35
C LEU A 338 -14.92 17.68 -10.62
N GLN A 339 -16.22 17.56 -10.31
CA GLN A 339 -17.17 18.68 -10.38
C GLN A 339 -16.76 19.82 -9.45
N SER A 340 -16.40 19.52 -8.19
CA SER A 340 -15.90 20.53 -7.26
C SER A 340 -14.66 21.26 -7.79
N LEU A 341 -13.75 20.56 -8.48
CA LEU A 341 -12.61 21.19 -9.15
C LEU A 341 -13.05 22.11 -10.30
N ALA A 342 -14.00 21.68 -11.14
CA ALA A 342 -14.56 22.49 -12.21
C ALA A 342 -15.23 23.77 -11.68
N ASP A 343 -16.01 23.67 -10.61
CA ASP A 343 -16.67 24.81 -9.97
C ASP A 343 -15.67 25.84 -9.45
N ARG A 344 -14.57 25.39 -8.82
CA ARG A 344 -13.48 26.29 -8.42
C ARG A 344 -12.87 27.00 -9.63
N CYS A 345 -12.62 26.27 -10.72
CA CYS A 345 -12.07 26.87 -11.93
C CYS A 345 -13.04 27.91 -12.51
N ALA A 346 -14.32 27.58 -12.61
CA ALA A 346 -15.37 28.47 -13.11
C ALA A 346 -15.51 29.74 -12.25
N GLY A 347 -15.46 29.61 -10.92
CA GLY A 347 -15.48 30.75 -10.00
C GLY A 347 -14.32 31.71 -10.21
N VAL A 348 -13.11 31.20 -10.49
CA VAL A 348 -11.94 32.05 -10.81
C VAL A 348 -12.05 32.68 -12.20
N VAL A 349 -12.59 31.96 -13.20
CA VAL A 349 -12.86 32.54 -14.52
C VAL A 349 -13.85 33.72 -14.39
N ALA A 350 -14.92 33.54 -13.64
CA ALA A 350 -15.95 34.56 -13.44
C ALA A 350 -15.40 35.80 -12.69
N SER A 351 -14.50 35.62 -11.72
CA SER A 351 -13.92 36.74 -10.97
C SER A 351 -12.90 37.56 -11.77
N GLN A 352 -12.29 36.94 -12.80
CA GLN A 352 -11.33 37.61 -13.70
C GLN A 352 -11.97 38.26 -14.91
N GLN A 353 -13.27 38.03 -15.17
CA GLN A 353 -13.97 38.75 -16.22
C GLN A 353 -14.03 40.24 -15.86
N PRO A 354 -13.60 41.14 -16.77
CA PRO A 354 -13.71 42.56 -16.52
C PRO A 354 -15.18 42.88 -16.30
N LYS A 355 -15.51 43.48 -15.14
CA LYS A 355 -16.86 44.00 -14.91
C LYS A 355 -17.14 45.01 -16.02
N THR A 356 -18.16 44.76 -16.82
CA THR A 356 -18.66 45.75 -17.76
C THR A 356 -18.98 47.01 -16.95
N PRO A 357 -18.34 48.16 -17.23
CA PRO A 357 -18.64 49.39 -16.49
C PRO A 357 -20.13 49.68 -16.63
N THR A 358 -20.81 49.79 -15.50
CA THR A 358 -22.24 50.12 -15.51
C THR A 358 -22.34 51.61 -15.78
N VAL A 359 -22.82 51.99 -16.96
CA VAL A 359 -23.09 53.39 -17.26
C VAL A 359 -24.43 53.76 -16.63
N VAL A 360 -24.40 54.67 -15.66
CA VAL A 360 -25.60 55.24 -15.03
C VAL A 360 -25.83 56.62 -15.63
N CYS A 361 -26.98 56.81 -16.26
CA CYS A 361 -27.39 58.09 -16.83
C CYS A 361 -28.47 58.72 -15.96
N GLU A 362 -28.25 59.98 -15.56
CA GLU A 362 -29.24 60.83 -14.89
C GLU A 362 -29.51 62.03 -15.81
N GLY A 363 -30.62 61.98 -16.54
CA GLY A 363 -30.91 62.95 -17.61
C GLY A 363 -29.93 62.82 -18.77
N ASP A 364 -29.35 63.95 -19.20
CA ASP A 364 -28.39 64.02 -20.32
C ASP A 364 -26.94 63.75 -19.90
N VAL A 365 -26.69 63.36 -18.63
CA VAL A 365 -25.35 63.09 -18.10
C VAL A 365 -25.22 61.62 -17.77
N CYS A 366 -24.28 60.96 -18.43
CA CYS A 366 -23.90 59.57 -18.14
C CYS A 366 -22.55 59.51 -17.41
N ARG A 367 -22.46 58.68 -16.38
CA ARG A 367 -21.22 58.38 -15.64
C ARG A 367 -20.99 56.88 -15.58
N ILE A 368 -19.73 56.48 -15.55
CA ILE A 368 -19.32 55.11 -15.24
C ILE A 368 -19.44 54.94 -13.72
N ALA A 369 -20.26 54.00 -13.27
CA ALA A 369 -20.44 53.64 -11.87
C ALA A 369 -19.45 52.58 -11.42
#